data_AF-A0A0M1P4T0-F1
#
_entry.id   AF-A0A0M1P4T0-F1
#
_cell.length_a   1.000
_cell.length_b   1.000
_cell.length_c   1.000
_cell.angle_alpha   90.00
_cell.angle_beta   90.00
_cell.angle_gamma   90.00
#
_symmetry.space_group_name_H-M   'P 1'
#
loop_
_entity.id
_entity.type
_entity.pdbx_description
1 polymer ?
#
loop_
_entity_poly.entity_id
_entity_poly.type
_entity_poly.pdbx_seq_one_letter_code
_entity_poly.pdbx_strand_id
1 'polypeptide(L)'
;MIKGIAIYDTENINAHEALDIGLSFFDAIGVCVNAATYYKFLSDGDHNEDHELIDISLDRLKENVLTGACDAFWLYRERKEICCFL
;
A
#
# COMPACT_ATOMS: atom_id res chain seq x y z
N MET A 1 2.98 -10.28 17.85
CA MET A 1 1.68 -9.57 17.80
C MET A 1 1.87 -8.37 16.90
N ILE A 2 1.24 -8.40 15.72
CA ILE A 2 1.30 -7.33 14.73
C ILE A 2 0.05 -6.48 14.96
N LYS A 3 0.19 -5.15 14.96
CA LYS A 3 -0.92 -4.18 15.03
C LYS A 3 -0.94 -3.48 13.69
N GLY A 4 -2.08 -3.36 13.03
CA GLY A 4 -2.20 -2.60 11.78
C GLY A 4 -3.39 -1.67 11.84
N ILE A 5 -3.32 -0.58 11.08
CA ILE A 5 -4.41 0.36 10.86
C ILE A 5 -4.86 0.22 9.42
N ALA A 6 -6.17 0.19 9.23
CA ALA A 6 -6.79 0.29 7.93
C ALA A 6 -7.64 1.57 7.91
N ILE A 7 -7.50 2.36 6.85
CA ILE A 7 -8.29 3.55 6.60
C ILE A 7 -9.36 3.16 5.58
N TYR A 8 -10.63 3.30 5.96
CA TYR A 8 -11.79 3.04 5.10
C TYR A 8 -12.50 4.36 4.77
N ASP A 9 -13.54 4.30 3.94
CA ASP A 9 -14.33 5.47 3.52
C ASP A 9 -13.54 6.47 2.66
N THR A 10 -12.61 5.95 1.85
CA THR A 10 -11.75 6.73 0.94
C THR A 10 -12.36 6.93 -0.45
N GLU A 11 -13.67 6.72 -0.61
CA GLU A 11 -14.35 6.79 -1.92
C GLU A 11 -14.30 8.18 -2.57
N ASN A 12 -14.10 9.23 -1.77
CA ASN A 12 -14.04 10.62 -2.22
C ASN A 12 -12.62 11.15 -2.40
N ILE A 13 -11.60 10.31 -2.21
CA ILE A 13 -10.20 10.66 -2.49
C ILE A 13 -9.62 9.67 -3.50
N ASN A 14 -8.72 10.14 -4.35
CA ASN A 14 -8.04 9.26 -5.30
C ASN A 14 -6.87 8.51 -4.66
N ALA A 15 -6.34 7.52 -5.37
CA ALA A 15 -5.24 6.68 -4.88
C ALA A 15 -3.97 7.49 -4.53
N HIS A 16 -3.70 8.59 -5.23
CA HIS A 16 -2.58 9.47 -4.95
C HIS A 16 -2.77 10.21 -3.62
N GLU A 17 -3.95 10.77 -3.40
CA GLU A 17 -4.30 11.42 -2.12
C GLU A 17 -4.25 10.42 -0.96
N ALA A 18 -4.73 9.20 -1.16
CA ALA A 18 -4.64 8.13 -0.16
C ALA A 18 -3.19 7.76 0.16
N LEU A 19 -2.31 7.71 -0.85
CA LEU A 19 -0.88 7.46 -0.67
C LEU A 19 -0.21 8.57 0.14
N ASP A 20 -0.48 9.83 -0.20
CA ASP A 20 0.06 10.99 0.50
C ASP A 20 -0.41 11.05 1.96
N ILE A 21 -1.70 10.76 2.22
CA ILE A 21 -2.26 10.68 3.57
C ILE A 21 -1.58 9.56 4.37
N GLY A 22 -1.42 8.37 3.77
CA GLY A 22 -0.75 7.25 4.40
C GLY A 22 0.69 7.60 4.79
N LEU A 23 1.48 8.13 3.85
CA LEU A 23 2.85 8.55 4.12
C LEU A 23 2.93 9.63 5.21
N SER A 24 2.03 10.61 5.17
CA SER A 24 1.95 11.68 6.17
C SER A 24 1.57 11.15 7.56
N PHE A 25 0.67 10.17 7.64
CA PHE A 25 0.30 9.52 8.90
C PHE A 25 1.50 8.81 9.53
N PHE A 26 2.23 8.02 8.73
CA PHE A 26 3.43 7.31 9.18
C PHE A 26 4.54 8.27 9.65
N ASP A 27 4.75 9.37 8.91
CA ASP A 27 5.69 10.42 9.31
C ASP A 27 5.29 11.08 10.63
N ALA A 28 4.00 11.39 10.82
CA ALA A 28 3.47 12.00 12.03
C ALA A 28 3.66 11.14 13.29
N ILE A 29 3.67 9.81 13.16
CA ILE A 29 3.95 8.87 14.25
C ILE A 29 5.44 8.50 14.38
N GLY A 30 6.32 9.15 13.60
CA GLY A 30 7.77 8.96 13.66
C GLY A 30 8.26 7.67 13.02
N VAL A 31 7.54 7.14 12.02
CA VAL A 31 7.87 5.89 11.35
C VAL A 31 8.12 6.10 9.87
N CYS A 32 9.37 5.88 9.45
CA CYS A 32 9.71 5.86 8.02
C CYS A 32 9.18 4.58 7.36
N VAL A 33 8.22 4.73 6.44
CA VAL A 33 7.83 3.67 5.49
C VAL A 33 9.02 3.36 4.58
N ASN A 34 9.33 2.08 4.38
CA ASN A 34 10.41 1.65 3.50
C ASN A 34 10.00 0.54 2.53
N ALA A 35 8.77 0.04 2.64
CA ALA A 35 8.23 -1.02 1.82
C ALA A 35 6.74 -0.83 1.60
N ALA A 36 6.24 -1.41 0.51
CA ALA A 36 4.83 -1.42 0.21
C ALA A 36 4.46 -2.69 -0.54
N THR A 37 3.18 -3.06 -0.47
CA THR A 37 2.59 -4.10 -1.32
C THR A 37 1.39 -3.52 -2.03
N TYR A 38 1.01 -4.14 -3.15
CA TYR A 38 -0.24 -3.79 -3.81
C TYR A 38 -0.96 -5.00 -4.36
N TYR A 39 -2.26 -4.83 -4.58
CA TYR A 39 -3.08 -5.82 -5.27
C TYR A 39 -3.02 -5.60 -6.77
N LYS A 40 -2.69 -6.66 -7.51
CA LYS A 40 -2.80 -6.66 -8.96
C LYS A 40 -4.19 -7.18 -9.35
N PHE A 41 -5.09 -6.28 -9.75
CA PHE A 41 -6.33 -6.68 -10.38
C PHE A 41 -6.04 -7.15 -11.80
N LEU A 42 -6.06 -8.46 -12.03
CA LEU A 42 -6.07 -9.02 -13.38
C LEU A 42 -7.49 -8.90 -13.92
N SER A 43 -7.65 -8.25 -15.07
CA SER A 43 -8.95 -7.92 -15.67
C SER A 43 -9.72 -9.11 -16.27
N ASP A 44 -9.15 -10.32 -16.24
CA ASP A 44 -9.72 -11.55 -16.81
C ASP A 44 -9.85 -12.65 -15.74
N GLY A 45 -10.62 -12.36 -14.68
CA GLY A 45 -10.64 -13.12 -13.44
C GLY A 45 -11.15 -14.57 -13.56
N ASP A 46 -10.41 -15.47 -12.88
CA ASP A 46 -10.80 -16.72 -12.19
C ASP A 46 -9.54 -17.58 -11.96
N HIS A 47 -8.42 -16.98 -11.55
CA HIS A 47 -7.18 -17.68 -11.24
C HIS A 47 -6.69 -17.33 -9.84
N ASN A 48 -6.08 -18.30 -9.14
CA ASN A 48 -5.55 -18.13 -7.78
C ASN A 48 -4.54 -16.97 -7.62
N GLU A 49 -4.02 -16.43 -8.73
CA GLU A 49 -3.09 -15.30 -8.80
C GLU A 49 -3.79 -13.92 -8.78
N ASP A 50 -5.13 -13.88 -8.89
CA ASP A 50 -5.95 -12.63 -8.91
C ASP A 50 -5.99 -11.91 -7.54
N HIS A 51 -5.37 -12.51 -6.52
CA HIS A 51 -5.27 -11.98 -5.16
C HIS A 51 -3.83 -11.95 -4.63
N GLU A 52 -2.84 -12.02 -5.52
CA GLU A 52 -1.44 -11.97 -5.09
C GLU A 52 -1.05 -10.56 -4.63
N LEU A 53 -0.51 -10.48 -3.41
CA LEU A 53 0.14 -9.28 -2.90
C LEU A 53 1.55 -9.22 -3.46
N ILE A 54 1.84 -8.18 -4.23
CA ILE A 54 3.15 -8.00 -4.83
C ILE A 54 3.93 -6.97 -4.01
N ASP A 55 5.07 -7.39 -3.46
CA ASP A 55 6.04 -6.49 -2.84
C ASP A 55 6.61 -5.51 -3.87
N ILE A 56 6.64 -4.24 -3.54
CA ILE A 56 7.09 -3.16 -4.43
C ILE A 56 7.86 -2.09 -3.65
N SER A 57 8.81 -1.44 -4.30
CA SER A 57 9.47 -0.28 -3.70
C SER A 57 8.52 0.91 -3.64
N LEU A 58 8.72 1.80 -2.65
CA LEU A 58 7.87 2.98 -2.49
C LEU A 58 7.87 3.89 -3.73
N ASP A 59 9.02 4.02 -4.41
CA ASP A 59 9.12 4.84 -5.62
C ASP A 59 8.32 4.25 -6.78
N ARG A 60 8.33 2.92 -6.92
CA ARG A 60 7.55 2.21 -7.93
C ARG A 60 6.05 2.23 -7.61
N LEU A 61 5.68 2.16 -6.33
CA LEU A 61 4.29 2.37 -5.92
C LEU A 61 3.80 3.76 -6.32
N LYS A 62 4.58 4.82 -6.03
CA LYS A 62 4.25 6.20 -6.44
C LYS A 62 4.01 6.30 -7.94
N GLU A 63 4.88 5.70 -8.75
CA GLU A 63 4.73 5.66 -10.21
C GLU A 63 3.44 4.93 -10.65
N ASN A 64 3.15 3.77 -10.05
CA ASN A 64 1.96 2.98 -10.36
C ASN A 64 0.67 3.70 -9.97
N VAL A 65 0.66 4.36 -8.81
CA VAL A 65 -0.48 5.18 -8.35
C VAL A 65 -0.67 6.39 -9.27
N LEU A 66 0.40 7.06 -9.67
CA LEU A 66 0.35 8.19 -10.61
C LEU A 66 -0.18 7.80 -12.00
N THR A 67 0.10 6.57 -12.45
CA THR A 67 -0.32 6.06 -13.77
C THR A 67 -1.68 5.37 -13.75
N GLY A 68 -2.32 5.25 -12.57
CA GLY A 68 -3.59 4.53 -12.40
C GLY A 68 -3.46 3.01 -12.55
N ALA A 69 -2.24 2.47 -12.45
CA ALA A 69 -1.97 1.03 -12.49
C ALA A 69 -2.21 0.34 -11.13
N CYS A 70 -2.43 1.11 -10.07
CA CYS A 70 -2.63 0.61 -8.72
C CYS A 70 -3.51 1.57 -7.90
N ASP A 71 -4.64 1.05 -7.41
CA ASP A 71 -5.59 1.80 -6.57
C ASP A 71 -5.74 1.22 -5.16
N ALA A 72 -5.10 0.08 -4.88
CA ALA A 72 -5.15 -0.60 -3.58
C ALA A 72 -3.75 -1.09 -3.19
N PHE A 73 -3.22 -0.54 -2.09
CA PHE A 73 -1.85 -0.77 -1.64
C PHE A 73 -1.74 -0.69 -0.12
N TRP A 74 -0.69 -1.32 0.42
CA TRP A 74 -0.36 -1.30 1.84
C TRP A 74 1.00 -0.63 2.02
N LEU A 75 1.10 0.24 3.02
CA LEU A 75 2.35 0.89 3.41
C LEU A 75 2.84 0.29 4.72
N TYR A 76 4.13 -0.02 4.80
CA TYR A 76 4.69 -0.57 6.02
C TYR A 76 6.17 -0.26 6.19
N ARG A 77 6.64 -0.47 7.41
CA ARG A 77 8.08 -0.51 7.70
C ARG A 77 8.51 -1.95 7.89
N GLU A 78 9.23 -2.48 6.92
CA GLU A 78 9.92 -3.75 7.06
C GLU A 78 11.07 -3.60 8.07
N ARG A 79 11.08 -4.46 9.09
CA ARG A 79 12.22 -4.70 9.97
C ARG A 79 12.66 -6.16 9.78
N LYS A 80 13.95 -6.46 9.93
CA LYS A 80 14.45 -7.85 9.89
C LYS A 80 13.55 -8.71 10.80
N GLU A 81 12.87 -9.68 10.19
CA GLU A 81 11.93 -10.64 10.78
C GLU A 81 10.50 -10.15 11.11
N ILE A 82 10.14 -8.89 10.85
CA ILE A 82 8.78 -8.37 11.14
C ILE A 82 8.33 -7.37 10.07
N CYS A 83 7.31 -7.73 9.28
CA CYS A 83 6.48 -6.76 8.56
C CYS A 83 5.61 -6.01 9.59
N CYS A 84 6.01 -4.78 9.92
CA CYS A 84 5.17 -3.91 10.73
C CYS A 84 4.22 -3.14 9.81
N PHE A 85 3.02 -3.70 9.61
CA PHE A 85 1.84 -2.86 9.38
C PHE A 85 1.73 -1.93 10.59
N LEU A 86 1.35 -0.67 10.40
CA LEU A 86 0.98 0.22 11.50
C LEU A 86 -0.41 0.74 11.25
#